data_AF-A0A944YQ63-F1
#
_entry.id   AF-A0A944YQ63-F1
#
_cell.length_a   1.000
_cell.length_b   1.000
_cell.length_c   1.000
_cell.angle_alpha   90.00
_cell.angle_beta   90.00
_cell.angle_gamma   90.00
#
_symmetry.space_group_name_H-M   'P 1'
#
loop_
_entity.id
_entity.type
_entity.pdbx_description
1 polymer ?
#
loop_
_entity_poly.entity_id
_entity_poly.type
_entity_poly.pdbx_seq_one_letter_code
_entity_poly.pdbx_strand_id
1 'polypeptide(L)'
;MNFSKFEKIISVLRDEYDNKLEELKTNKRIRDLEKRTKKDSDAYKKHIAKLNELNFVYKEYQEYLKEKSLYDFSDMINFVVEKFRADENMKSFYAEKYQFIMLDEYQDTNNPQNEIMDSILEMGDEKNIMVV
;
A
#
# COMPACT_ATOMS: atom_id res chain seq x y z
N MET A 1 5.48 3.03 1.58
CA MET A 1 4.90 1.76 2.12
C MET A 1 5.96 1.14 3.02
N ASN A 2 5.69 0.89 4.31
CA ASN A 2 6.72 0.39 5.23
C ASN A 2 7.09 -1.06 4.85
N PHE A 3 8.38 -1.39 4.70
CA PHE A 3 8.86 -2.70 4.20
C PHE A 3 8.25 -3.90 4.93
N SER A 4 8.09 -3.75 6.26
CA SER A 4 7.45 -4.73 7.12
C SER A 4 6.02 -5.09 6.68
N LYS A 5 5.30 -4.16 6.03
CA LYS A 5 3.94 -4.40 5.53
C LYS A 5 3.93 -5.26 4.27
N PHE A 6 4.92 -5.11 3.37
CA PHE A 6 5.01 -5.88 2.13
C PHE A 6 5.45 -7.32 2.40
N GLU A 7 6.45 -7.51 3.27
CA GLU A 7 6.86 -8.85 3.72
C GLU A 7 5.72 -9.59 4.43
N LYS A 8 4.94 -8.87 5.25
CA LYS A 8 3.75 -9.41 5.91
C LYS A 8 2.67 -9.82 4.91
N ILE A 9 2.47 -9.07 3.83
CA ILE A 9 1.52 -9.46 2.77
C ILE A 9 2.00 -10.74 2.08
N ILE A 10 3.29 -10.84 1.76
CA ILE A 10 3.87 -12.06 1.16
C ILE A 10 3.74 -13.25 2.11
N SER A 11 3.95 -13.06 3.43
CA SER A 11 3.80 -14.14 4.41
C SER A 11 2.36 -14.62 4.50
N VAL A 12 1.39 -13.70 4.57
CA VAL A 12 -0.03 -14.04 4.63
C VAL A 12 -0.46 -14.82 3.38
N LEU A 13 -0.04 -14.36 2.19
CA LEU A 13 -0.32 -15.08 0.93
C LEU A 13 0.30 -16.48 0.90
N ARG A 14 1.47 -16.66 1.53
CA ARG A 14 2.09 -17.99 1.67
C ARG A 14 1.29 -18.88 2.62
N ASP A 15 0.88 -18.35 3.77
CA ASP A 15 0.11 -19.10 4.77
C ASP A 15 -1.28 -19.52 4.23
N GLU A 16 -1.98 -18.62 3.54
CA GLU A 16 -3.25 -18.92 2.86
C GLU A 16 -3.10 -20.06 1.84
N TYR A 17 -1.98 -20.07 1.12
CA TYR A 17 -1.69 -21.11 0.14
C TYR A 17 -1.40 -22.47 0.76
N ASP A 18 -0.56 -22.50 1.79
CA ASP A 18 -0.20 -23.74 2.47
C ASP A 18 -1.45 -24.38 3.11
N ASN A 19 -2.32 -23.57 3.70
CA ASN A 19 -3.63 -24.01 4.22
C ASN A 19 -4.53 -24.60 3.13
N LYS A 20 -4.64 -23.91 1.98
CA LYS A 20 -5.44 -24.40 0.84
C LYS A 20 -4.88 -25.72 0.27
N LEU A 21 -3.56 -25.91 0.29
CA LEU A 21 -2.91 -27.14 -0.15
C LEU A 21 -3.22 -28.31 0.81
N GLU A 22 -3.23 -28.06 2.12
CA GLU A 22 -3.57 -29.06 3.15
C GLU A 22 -5.04 -29.53 3.04
N GLU A 23 -5.98 -28.60 2.86
CA GLU A 23 -7.40 -28.93 2.67
C GLU A 23 -7.62 -29.84 1.45
N LEU A 24 -6.90 -29.57 0.35
CA LEU A 24 -6.99 -30.35 -0.88
C LEU A 24 -6.41 -31.77 -0.75
N LYS A 25 -5.38 -31.96 0.09
CA LYS A 25 -4.79 -33.30 0.36
C LYS A 25 -5.71 -34.19 1.20
N THR A 26 -6.59 -33.59 2.01
CA THR A 26 -7.42 -34.31 2.98
C THR A 26 -8.66 -34.95 2.32
N ASN A 27 -9.10 -34.45 1.17
CA ASN A 27 -10.26 -34.96 0.43
C ASN A 27 -9.90 -36.09 -0.56
N LYS A 28 -10.04 -37.34 -0.10
CA LYS A 28 -9.60 -38.61 -0.72
C LYS A 28 -10.20 -39.03 -2.08
N ARG A 29 -11.06 -38.26 -2.75
CA ARG A 29 -11.90 -38.77 -3.87
C ARG A 29 -11.37 -38.52 -5.30
N ILE A 30 -10.11 -38.14 -5.48
CA ILE A 30 -9.80 -37.24 -6.59
C ILE A 30 -8.47 -37.53 -7.31
N ARG A 31 -8.50 -38.29 -8.40
CA ARG A 31 -7.38 -38.35 -9.37
C ARG A 31 -7.43 -37.25 -10.44
N ASP A 32 -8.62 -36.73 -10.73
CA ASP A 32 -8.82 -35.70 -11.77
C ASP A 32 -8.69 -34.27 -11.26
N LEU A 33 -9.10 -33.97 -10.02
CA LEU A 33 -8.64 -32.72 -9.40
C LEU A 33 -7.16 -32.77 -9.03
N GLU A 34 -6.51 -33.91 -8.74
CA GLU A 34 -5.04 -33.98 -8.51
C GLU A 34 -4.21 -33.37 -9.65
N LYS A 35 -4.62 -33.55 -10.91
CA LYS A 35 -3.94 -32.93 -12.07
C LYS A 35 -4.24 -31.44 -12.20
N ARG A 36 -5.48 -31.01 -11.92
CA ARG A 36 -5.87 -29.59 -11.93
C ARG A 36 -5.24 -28.83 -10.75
N THR A 37 -5.26 -29.41 -9.55
CA THR A 37 -4.61 -28.88 -8.35
C THR A 37 -3.09 -28.87 -8.47
N LYS A 38 -2.45 -29.81 -9.16
CA LYS A 38 -1.00 -29.69 -9.46
C LYS A 38 -0.69 -28.45 -10.30
N LYS A 39 -1.47 -28.23 -11.38
CA LYS A 39 -1.27 -27.08 -12.27
C LYS A 39 -1.54 -25.74 -11.56
N ASP A 40 -2.61 -25.67 -10.77
CA ASP A 40 -2.95 -24.49 -9.98
C ASP A 40 -1.96 -24.26 -8.83
N SER A 41 -1.47 -25.33 -8.21
CA SER A 41 -0.41 -25.31 -7.18
C SER A 41 0.92 -24.81 -7.74
N ASP A 42 1.34 -25.30 -8.91
CA ASP A 42 2.58 -24.87 -9.56
C ASP A 42 2.49 -23.41 -10.04
N ALA A 43 1.34 -22.97 -10.55
CA ALA A 43 1.10 -21.57 -10.90
C ALA A 43 1.19 -20.65 -9.68
N TYR A 44 0.61 -21.07 -8.55
CA TYR A 44 0.64 -20.27 -7.32
C TYR A 44 2.02 -20.22 -6.68
N LYS A 45 2.76 -21.35 -6.63
CA LYS A 45 4.17 -21.38 -6.20
C LYS A 45 5.01 -20.43 -7.06
N LYS A 46 4.80 -20.44 -8.37
CA LYS A 46 5.48 -19.53 -9.30
C LYS A 46 5.12 -18.07 -9.04
N HIS A 47 3.86 -17.78 -8.69
CA HIS A 47 3.44 -16.43 -8.31
C HIS A 47 4.13 -15.95 -7.02
N ILE A 48 4.15 -16.76 -5.96
CA ILE A 48 4.89 -16.46 -4.73
C ILE A 48 6.39 -16.23 -5.02
N ALA A 49 7.00 -17.10 -5.82
CA ALA A 49 8.41 -16.95 -6.20
C ALA A 49 8.68 -15.60 -6.86
N LYS A 50 7.82 -15.19 -7.81
CA LYS A 50 7.90 -13.88 -8.48
C LYS A 50 7.73 -12.71 -7.51
N LEU A 51 6.84 -12.83 -6.51
CA LEU A 51 6.67 -11.80 -5.47
C LEU A 51 7.90 -11.68 -4.58
N ASN A 52 8.58 -12.79 -4.25
CA ASN A 52 9.83 -12.74 -3.48
C ASN A 52 10.96 -12.07 -4.28
N GLU A 53 11.09 -12.38 -5.57
CA GLU A 53 12.05 -11.73 -6.47
C GLU A 53 11.76 -10.22 -6.56
N LEU A 54 10.50 -9.83 -6.72
CA LEU A 54 10.09 -8.43 -6.71
C LEU A 54 10.42 -7.75 -5.37
N ASN A 55 10.18 -8.41 -4.24
CA ASN A 55 10.51 -7.88 -2.92
C ASN A 55 12.01 -7.61 -2.77
N PHE A 56 12.84 -8.55 -3.24
CA PHE A 56 14.29 -8.37 -3.23
C PHE A 56 14.71 -7.15 -4.04
N VAL A 57 14.23 -7.03 -5.28
CA VAL A 57 14.56 -5.88 -6.14
C VAL A 57 14.06 -4.56 -5.55
N TYR A 58 12.83 -4.56 -5.01
CA TYR A 58 12.24 -3.37 -4.38
C TYR A 58 13.04 -2.94 -3.14
N LYS A 59 13.56 -3.88 -2.36
CA LYS A 59 14.45 -3.61 -1.23
C LYS A 59 15.72 -2.90 -1.65
N GLU A 60 16.44 -3.47 -2.62
CA GLU A 60 17.67 -2.88 -3.14
C GLU A 60 17.41 -1.49 -3.74
N TYR A 61 16.28 -1.30 -4.44
CA TYR A 61 15.88 0.01 -4.98
C TYR A 61 15.72 1.07 -3.88
N GLN A 62 15.03 0.73 -2.79
CA GLN A 62 14.80 1.66 -1.69
C GLN A 62 16.09 1.94 -0.89
N GLU A 63 16.95 0.94 -0.72
CA GLU A 63 18.28 1.13 -0.14
C GLU A 63 19.14 2.07 -0.99
N TYR A 64 19.11 1.89 -2.32
CA TYR A 64 19.79 2.77 -3.28
C TYR A 64 19.29 4.22 -3.17
N LEU A 65 17.98 4.45 -3.16
CA LEU A 65 17.41 5.80 -3.00
C LEU A 65 17.91 6.45 -1.71
N LYS A 66 17.86 5.70 -0.60
CA LYS A 66 18.29 6.17 0.71
C LYS A 66 19.78 6.51 0.75
N GLU A 67 20.65 5.64 0.21
CA GLU A 67 22.09 5.89 0.15
C GLU A 67 22.41 7.17 -0.63
N LYS A 68 21.68 7.40 -1.73
CA LYS A 68 21.86 8.58 -2.58
C LYS A 68 21.11 9.82 -2.10
N SER A 69 20.41 9.75 -0.97
CA SER A 69 19.53 10.83 -0.48
C SER A 69 18.52 11.30 -1.54
N LEU A 70 17.98 10.35 -2.31
CA LEU A 70 16.96 10.56 -3.33
C LEU A 70 15.58 10.23 -2.80
N TYR A 71 14.56 10.85 -3.39
CA TYR A 71 13.16 10.61 -3.11
C TYR A 71 12.43 10.32 -4.42
N ASP A 72 11.44 9.43 -4.39
CA ASP A 72 10.50 9.26 -5.48
C ASP A 72 9.21 10.08 -5.27
N PHE A 73 8.33 10.11 -6.26
CA PHE A 73 7.08 10.88 -6.20
C PHE A 73 6.16 10.43 -5.06
N SER A 74 6.17 9.15 -4.70
CA SER A 74 5.36 8.63 -3.60
C SER A 74 5.92 9.09 -2.26
N ASP A 75 7.25 9.13 -2.14
CA ASP A 75 7.92 9.61 -0.93
C ASP A 75 7.61 11.08 -0.65
N MET A 76 7.49 11.91 -1.69
CA MET A 76 7.09 13.33 -1.53
C MET A 76 5.75 13.45 -0.81
N ILE A 77 4.74 12.67 -1.22
CA ILE A 77 3.40 12.71 -0.61
C ILE A 77 3.44 12.10 0.80
N ASN A 78 4.09 10.95 0.96
CA ASN A 78 4.17 10.27 2.26
C ASN A 78 4.90 11.12 3.30
N PHE A 79 5.95 11.84 2.91
CA PHE A 79 6.66 12.76 3.78
C PHE A 79 5.73 13.86 4.30
N VAL A 80 4.90 14.45 3.44
CA VAL A 80 3.92 15.45 3.84
C VAL A 80 2.91 14.83 4.81
N VAL A 81 2.35 13.66 4.50
CA VAL A 81 1.43 12.95 5.41
C VAL A 81 2.06 12.72 6.79
N GLU A 82 3.30 12.23 6.85
CA GLU A 82 4.00 12.01 8.11
C GLU A 82 4.21 13.31 8.90
N LYS A 83 4.54 14.41 8.21
CA LYS A 83 4.67 15.72 8.85
C LYS A 83 3.36 16.25 9.38
N PHE A 84 2.29 16.16 8.59
CA PHE A 84 0.96 16.55 9.06
C PHE A 84 0.53 15.71 10.27
N ARG A 85 0.77 14.39 10.29
CA ARG A 85 0.46 13.55 11.47
C ARG A 85 1.19 13.96 12.74
N ALA A 86 2.43 14.43 12.62
CA ALA A 86 3.31 14.70 13.76
C ALA A 86 3.30 16.15 14.23
N ASP A 87 2.95 17.11 13.35
CA ASP A 87 3.04 18.54 13.62
C ASP A 87 1.67 19.22 13.42
N GLU A 88 0.99 19.44 14.54
CA GLU A 88 -0.32 20.11 14.55
C GLU A 88 -0.21 21.59 14.13
N ASN A 89 0.89 22.28 14.46
CA ASN A 89 1.10 23.66 14.05
C ASN A 89 1.19 23.78 12.53
N MET A 90 1.82 22.80 11.87
CA MET A 90 1.87 22.73 10.42
C MET A 90 0.47 22.62 9.82
N LYS A 91 -0.42 21.78 10.41
CA LYS A 91 -1.81 21.69 9.97
C LYS A 91 -2.53 23.02 10.12
N SER A 92 -2.47 23.65 11.30
CA SER A 92 -3.13 24.93 11.57
C SER A 92 -2.65 26.03 10.64
N PHE A 93 -1.34 26.10 10.38
CA PHE A 93 -0.76 27.06 9.45
C PHE A 93 -1.35 26.91 8.03
N TYR A 94 -1.48 25.67 7.54
CA TYR A 94 -2.05 25.44 6.21
C TYR A 94 -3.57 25.63 6.17
N ALA A 95 -4.28 25.33 7.25
CA ALA A 95 -5.71 25.60 7.35
C ALA A 95 -6.03 27.10 7.37
N GLU A 96 -5.22 27.90 8.09
CA GLU A 96 -5.33 29.36 8.07
C GLU A 96 -4.99 29.93 6.69
N LYS A 97 -3.95 29.40 6.05
CA LYS A 97 -3.51 29.85 4.73
C LYS A 97 -4.49 29.50 3.61
N TYR A 98 -5.09 28.32 3.65
CA TYR A 98 -5.97 27.80 2.61
C TYR A 98 -7.40 27.63 3.14
N GLN A 99 -8.10 28.76 3.24
CA GLN A 99 -9.46 28.80 3.75
C GLN A 99 -10.52 28.20 2.81
N PHE A 100 -10.19 28.05 1.52
CA PHE A 100 -11.06 27.45 0.50
C PHE A 100 -10.21 26.56 -0.39
N ILE A 101 -10.62 25.31 -0.58
CA ILE A 101 -9.85 24.33 -1.35
C ILE A 101 -10.73 23.72 -2.44
N MET A 102 -10.23 23.71 -3.66
CA MET A 102 -10.87 23.05 -4.80
C MET A 102 -10.05 21.84 -5.21
N LEU A 103 -10.67 20.66 -5.20
CA LEU A 103 -10.09 19.43 -5.73
C LEU A 103 -10.74 19.14 -7.08
N ASP A 104 -9.93 19.21 -8.12
CA ASP A 104 -10.30 18.73 -9.46
C ASP A 104 -9.80 17.29 -9.64
N GLU A 105 -10.43 16.54 -10.54
CA GLU A 105 -10.11 15.14 -10.82
C GLU A 105 -10.06 14.26 -9.56
N TYR A 106 -11.01 14.46 -8.64
CA TYR A 106 -10.98 13.81 -7.32
C TYR A 106 -11.05 12.28 -7.40
N GLN A 107 -11.68 11.75 -8.45
CA GLN A 107 -11.74 10.31 -8.71
C GLN A 107 -10.36 9.66 -8.86
N ASP A 108 -9.32 10.43 -9.20
CA ASP A 108 -7.96 9.94 -9.37
C ASP A 108 -7.10 10.07 -8.09
N THR A 109 -7.67 10.58 -7.00
CA THR A 109 -6.96 10.74 -5.72
C THR A 109 -6.78 9.43 -4.97
N ASN A 110 -5.70 9.34 -4.18
CA ASN A 110 -5.39 8.19 -3.34
C ASN A 110 -5.44 8.50 -1.84
N ASN A 111 -5.42 7.46 -1.00
CA ASN A 111 -5.56 7.60 0.45
C ASN A 111 -4.57 8.59 1.10
N PRO A 112 -3.25 8.53 0.82
CA PRO A 112 -2.32 9.54 1.33
C PRO A 112 -2.69 10.98 0.97
N GLN A 113 -3.18 11.24 -0.25
CA GLN A 113 -3.59 12.58 -0.67
C GLN A 113 -4.86 13.05 0.06
N ASN A 114 -5.84 12.15 0.22
CA ASN A 114 -7.05 12.43 0.99
C ASN A 114 -6.71 12.76 2.45
N GLU A 115 -5.74 12.07 3.03
CA GLU A 115 -5.33 12.32 4.41
C GLU A 115 -4.70 13.71 4.61
N ILE A 116 -3.95 14.21 3.62
CA ILE A 116 -3.45 15.60 3.64
C ILE A 116 -4.64 16.55 3.66
N MET A 117 -5.63 16.30 2.81
CA MET A 117 -6.82 17.13 2.71
C MET A 117 -7.65 17.15 3.99
N ASP A 118 -7.92 15.98 4.55
CA ASP A 118 -8.63 15.84 5.82
C ASP A 118 -7.87 16.54 6.94
N SER A 119 -6.54 16.39 6.99
CA SER A 119 -5.71 17.03 8.03
C SER A 119 -5.78 18.57 7.99
N ILE A 120 -5.93 19.17 6.80
CA ILE A 120 -6.10 20.62 6.65
C ILE A 120 -7.52 21.04 7.06
N LEU A 121 -8.53 20.32 6.56
CA LEU A 121 -9.94 20.65 6.79
C LEU A 121 -10.40 20.43 8.23
N GLU A 122 -9.76 19.52 8.98
CA GLU A 122 -10.06 19.27 10.40
C GLU A 122 -9.69 20.43 11.33
N MET A 123 -8.75 21.29 10.93
CA MET A 123 -8.30 22.42 11.75
C MET A 123 -9.11 23.70 11.50
N GLY A 124 -9.84 23.79 10.38
CA GLY A 124 -10.67 24.94 10.05
C GLY A 124 -12.01 24.91 10.79
N ASP A 125 -12.51 26.08 11.17
CA ASP A 125 -13.85 26.21 11.78
C ASP A 125 -14.97 25.73 10.84
N GLU A 126 -14.78 25.94 9.53
CA GLU A 126 -15.68 25.46 8.47
C GLU A 126 -14.91 24.68 7.41
N LYS A 127 -15.52 23.58 6.94
CA LYS A 127 -14.94 22.70 5.91
C LYS A 127 -15.29 23.20 4.51
N ASN A 128 -14.56 24.21 4.07
CA ASN A 128 -14.78 24.89 2.79
C ASN A 128 -14.04 24.20 1.64
N ILE A 129 -14.53 23.02 1.25
CA ILE A 129 -14.01 22.25 0.13
C ILE A 129 -15.02 22.17 -1.02
N MET A 130 -14.54 22.33 -2.24
CA MET A 130 -15.25 22.03 -3.47
C MET A 130 -14.55 20.88 -4.19
N VAL A 131 -15.32 19.89 -4.63
CA VAL A 131 -14.82 18.72 -5.35
C VAL A 131 -15.59 18.58 -6.66
N VAL A 132 -14.87 18.29 -7.76
CA VAL A 132 -15.44 18.03 -9.10
C VAL A 132 -15.40 16.55 -9.42
#